data_AF-A0A059G232-F1
#
_entry.id   AF-A0A059G232-F1
#
_cell.length_a   1.000
_cell.length_b   1.000
_cell.length_c   1.000
_cell.angle_alpha   90.00
_cell.angle_beta   90.00
_cell.angle_gamma   90.00
#
_symmetry.space_group_name_H-M   'P 1'
#
loop_
_entity.id
_entity.type
_entity.pdbx_description
1 polymer ?
#
loop_
_entity_poly.entity_id
_entity_poly.type
_entity_poly.pdbx_seq_one_letter_code
_entity_poly.pdbx_strand_id
1 'polypeptide(L)'
;MTPHAPFSHKWRRLTGLITKESRQILRDPSSVLIAGVMPLLLLFLFGYGVTFDPRELDVALVVEQQSSETASFQAALENSTLFEIEVGPDRRLFERDLSLGKIGGLIVLPADFSAKAFRADSAPIQVIVDGSDPNTAYLVSGYVELLWGNWLEQEWI
;
A
#
# COMPACT_ATOMS: atom_id res chain seq x y z
N MET A 1 -0.35 -61.67 23.21
CA MET A 1 -1.03 -60.99 22.07
C MET A 1 -2.52 -60.87 22.40
N THR A 2 -3.02 -59.69 22.75
CA THR A 2 -4.47 -59.43 22.88
C THR A 2 -4.79 -58.09 22.21
N PRO A 3 -5.61 -58.07 21.13
CA PRO A 3 -5.85 -56.87 20.34
C PRO A 3 -6.97 -55.96 20.90
N HIS A 4 -6.71 -54.66 20.81
CA HIS A 4 -7.57 -53.48 20.59
C HIS A 4 -9.02 -53.41 21.15
N ALA A 5 -9.23 -52.52 22.13
CA ALA A 5 -10.53 -51.92 22.47
C ALA A 5 -10.64 -50.49 21.87
N PRO A 6 -11.86 -50.03 21.51
CA PRO A 6 -12.07 -49.22 20.30
C PRO A 6 -11.99 -47.72 20.55
N PHE A 7 -11.38 -47.00 19.61
CA PHE A 7 -11.37 -45.53 19.53
C PHE A 7 -12.78 -44.89 19.47
N SER A 8 -13.87 -45.66 19.29
CA SER A 8 -15.21 -45.14 18.97
C SER A 8 -15.90 -44.38 20.12
N HIS A 9 -15.61 -44.68 21.38
CA HIS A 9 -16.28 -44.03 22.52
C HIS A 9 -15.80 -42.60 22.78
N LYS A 10 -14.52 -42.29 22.48
CA LYS A 10 -13.97 -40.94 22.66
C LYS A 10 -14.51 -39.97 21.61
N TRP A 11 -14.56 -40.40 20.35
CA TRP A 11 -15.12 -39.63 19.25
C TRP A 11 -16.62 -39.33 19.43
N ARG A 12 -17.40 -40.31 19.89
CA ARG A 12 -18.84 -40.11 20.16
C ARG A 12 -19.12 -39.13 21.30
N ARG A 13 -18.24 -39.08 22.31
CA ARG A 13 -18.34 -38.09 23.41
C ARG A 13 -17.91 -36.70 22.97
N LEU A 14 -16.86 -36.61 22.16
CA LEU A 14 -16.37 -35.34 21.63
C LEU A 14 -17.39 -34.69 20.70
N THR A 15 -17.97 -35.45 19.75
CA THR A 15 -19.00 -34.91 18.86
C THR A 15 -20.26 -34.50 19.62
N GLY A 16 -20.68 -35.29 20.62
CA GLY A 16 -21.80 -34.94 21.49
C GLY A 16 -21.54 -33.64 22.28
N LEU A 17 -20.31 -33.43 22.76
CA LEU A 17 -19.91 -32.22 23.46
C LEU A 17 -19.91 -31.02 22.51
N ILE A 18 -19.32 -31.15 21.33
CA ILE A 18 -19.30 -30.09 20.30
C ILE A 18 -20.73 -29.68 19.93
N THR A 19 -21.61 -30.65 19.64
CA THR A 19 -23.01 -30.34 19.31
C THR A 19 -23.75 -29.64 20.45
N LYS A 20 -23.49 -30.03 21.70
CA LYS A 20 -24.09 -29.39 22.88
C LYS A 20 -23.62 -27.93 22.99
N GLU A 21 -22.32 -27.71 23.02
CA GLU A 21 -21.74 -26.37 23.22
C GLU A 21 -22.03 -25.45 22.02
N SER A 22 -21.97 -25.94 20.78
CA SER A 22 -22.39 -25.16 19.60
C SER A 22 -23.85 -24.72 19.69
N ARG A 23 -24.76 -25.60 20.12
CA ARG A 23 -26.17 -25.27 20.26
C ARG A 23 -26.44 -24.31 21.43
N GLN A 24 -25.59 -24.35 22.46
CA GLN A 24 -25.63 -23.42 23.58
C GLN A 24 -25.18 -22.03 23.15
N ILE A 25 -24.06 -21.93 22.41
CA ILE A 25 -23.55 -20.67 21.86
C ILE A 25 -24.57 -20.04 20.90
N LEU A 26 -25.16 -20.83 19.99
CA LEU A 26 -26.15 -20.35 19.03
C LEU A 26 -27.47 -19.88 19.68
N ARG A 27 -27.78 -20.33 20.90
CA ARG A 27 -28.97 -19.89 21.66
C ARG A 27 -28.68 -18.74 22.62
N ASP A 28 -27.40 -18.41 22.83
CA ASP A 28 -27.01 -17.25 23.61
C ASP A 28 -27.00 -16.00 22.68
N PRO A 29 -28.01 -15.13 22.77
CA PRO A 29 -28.14 -13.98 21.87
C PRO A 29 -26.96 -13.02 21.99
N SER A 30 -26.32 -12.90 23.17
CA SER A 30 -25.15 -12.07 23.36
C SER A 30 -23.92 -12.63 22.62
N SER A 31 -23.73 -13.94 22.67
CA SER A 31 -22.63 -14.62 21.96
C SER A 31 -22.78 -14.52 20.44
N VAL A 32 -23.98 -14.75 19.89
CA VAL A 32 -24.26 -14.60 18.46
C VAL A 32 -24.08 -13.15 18.02
N LEU A 33 -24.51 -12.20 18.85
CA LEU A 33 -24.40 -10.78 18.56
C LEU A 33 -22.95 -10.33 18.53
N ILE A 34 -22.11 -10.69 19.50
CA ILE A 34 -20.68 -10.33 19.48
C ILE A 34 -19.97 -11.00 18.30
N ALA A 35 -20.25 -12.28 18.03
CA ALA A 35 -19.63 -13.02 16.92
C ALA A 35 -19.98 -12.46 15.53
N GLY A 36 -21.14 -11.80 15.37
CA GLY A 36 -21.54 -11.14 14.12
C GLY A 36 -21.22 -9.65 14.08
N VAL A 37 -21.66 -8.90 15.10
CA VAL A 37 -21.57 -7.44 15.15
C VAL A 37 -20.13 -6.97 15.32
N MET A 38 -19.30 -7.63 16.15
CA MET A 38 -17.92 -7.19 16.35
C MET A 38 -17.10 -7.26 15.06
N PRO A 39 -17.10 -8.37 14.28
CA PRO A 39 -16.45 -8.39 12.97
C PRO A 39 -17.04 -7.40 11.96
N LEU A 40 -18.36 -7.19 11.95
CA LEU A 40 -18.99 -6.22 11.06
C LEU A 40 -18.61 -4.78 11.40
N LEU A 41 -18.51 -4.44 12.69
CA LEU A 41 -18.03 -3.13 13.14
C LEU A 41 -16.55 -2.94 12.79
N LEU A 42 -15.72 -3.96 12.94
CA LEU A 42 -14.33 -3.91 12.50
C LEU A 42 -14.24 -3.73 10.98
N LEU A 43 -15.04 -4.47 10.20
CA LEU A 43 -15.10 -4.31 8.74
C LEU A 43 -15.58 -2.91 8.35
N PHE A 44 -16.54 -2.34 9.06
CA PHE A 44 -17.01 -0.98 8.81
C PHE A 44 -15.94 0.05 9.19
N LEU A 45 -15.27 -0.13 10.34
CA LEU A 45 -14.21 0.76 10.78
C LEU A 45 -13.00 0.71 9.83
N PHE A 46 -12.60 -0.47 9.37
CA PHE A 46 -11.51 -0.61 8.40
C PHE A 46 -11.94 -0.29 6.96
N GLY A 47 -13.18 -0.57 6.58
CA GLY A 47 -13.68 -0.32 5.23
C GLY A 47 -14.11 1.13 4.98
N TYR A 48 -14.51 1.85 6.03
CA TYR A 48 -14.90 3.26 5.96
C TYR A 48 -13.88 4.20 6.60
N GLY A 49 -13.33 3.83 7.77
CA GLY A 49 -12.40 4.65 8.54
C GLY A 49 -10.96 4.60 8.03
N VAL A 50 -10.55 3.52 7.35
CA VAL A 50 -9.42 3.60 6.43
C VAL A 50 -10.00 4.09 5.12
N THR A 51 -10.16 5.40 5.00
CA THR A 51 -10.45 6.05 3.72
C THR A 51 -9.26 5.78 2.80
N PHE A 52 -9.29 4.62 2.16
CA PHE A 52 -8.67 4.40 0.87
C PHE A 52 -9.54 5.21 -0.09
N ASP A 53 -9.26 6.50 -0.25
CA ASP A 53 -9.46 7.11 -1.56
C ASP A 53 -8.13 6.96 -2.30
N PRO A 54 -7.84 5.80 -2.93
CA PRO A 54 -6.60 5.59 -3.68
C PRO A 54 -6.54 6.44 -4.95
N ARG A 55 -7.52 7.34 -5.17
CA ARG A 55 -7.68 7.96 -6.47
C ARG A 55 -6.64 9.02 -6.74
N GLU A 56 -6.13 9.73 -5.75
CA GLU A 56 -5.23 10.85 -5.99
C GLU A 56 -4.22 10.90 -4.84
N LEU A 57 -3.12 10.13 -4.94
CA LEU A 57 -1.97 10.33 -4.05
C LEU A 57 -1.31 11.65 -4.47
N ASP A 58 -1.46 12.68 -3.65
CA ASP A 58 -0.78 13.96 -3.84
C ASP A 58 0.72 13.75 -3.73
N VAL A 59 1.46 13.95 -4.82
CA VAL A 59 2.91 13.78 -4.87
C VAL A 59 3.54 15.00 -5.51
N ALA A 60 4.62 15.49 -4.92
CA ALA A 60 5.38 16.57 -5.52
C ALA A 60 6.55 16.03 -6.37
N LEU A 61 6.78 16.64 -7.53
CA LEU A 61 7.93 16.36 -8.40
C LEU A 61 8.90 17.55 -8.37
N VAL A 62 10.14 17.28 -8.00
CA VAL A 62 11.25 18.24 -8.04
C VAL A 62 12.13 17.94 -9.22
N VAL A 63 12.27 18.92 -10.11
CA VAL A 63 13.17 18.85 -11.27
C VAL A 63 14.31 19.85 -11.06
N GLU A 64 15.48 19.36 -10.65
CA GLU A 64 16.64 20.22 -10.36
C GLU A 64 17.24 20.83 -11.65
N GLN A 65 17.19 20.10 -12.77
CA GLN A 65 17.63 20.58 -14.08
C GLN A 65 16.69 20.07 -15.17
N GLN A 66 16.16 20.97 -15.99
CA GLN A 66 15.32 20.59 -17.12
C GLN A 66 16.15 20.02 -18.28
N SER A 67 15.70 18.89 -18.80
CA SER A 67 16.21 18.20 -19.97
C SER A 67 15.09 17.48 -20.73
N SER A 68 15.41 16.90 -21.88
CA SER A 68 14.45 16.10 -22.66
C SER A 68 14.00 14.87 -21.86
N GLU A 69 14.92 14.24 -21.13
CA GLU A 69 14.66 13.03 -20.35
C GLU A 69 13.82 13.34 -19.11
N THR A 70 14.10 14.45 -18.40
CA THR A 70 13.26 14.85 -17.25
C THR A 70 11.85 15.24 -17.71
N ALA A 71 11.72 15.89 -18.87
CA ALA A 71 10.42 16.24 -19.44
C ALA A 71 9.64 14.99 -19.90
N SER A 72 10.32 14.02 -20.51
CA SER A 72 9.74 12.72 -20.87
C SER A 72 9.22 11.97 -19.63
N PHE A 73 10.05 11.88 -18.58
CA PHE A 73 9.65 11.22 -17.34
C PHE A 73 8.53 11.97 -16.61
N GLN A 74 8.59 13.31 -16.54
CA GLN A 74 7.51 14.12 -16.00
C GLN A 74 6.19 13.87 -16.75
N ALA A 75 6.21 13.82 -18.08
CA ALA A 75 5.02 13.52 -18.86
C ALA A 75 4.48 12.10 -18.61
N ALA A 76 5.35 11.11 -18.41
CA ALA A 76 4.93 9.75 -18.05
C ALA A 76 4.24 9.71 -16.67
N LEU A 77 4.75 10.50 -15.73
CA LEU A 77 4.19 10.72 -14.41
C LEU A 77 2.83 11.43 -14.46
N GLU A 78 2.71 12.53 -15.20
CA GLU A 78 1.47 13.31 -15.35
C GLU A 78 0.37 12.55 -16.12
N ASN A 79 0.74 11.66 -17.05
CA ASN A 79 -0.21 10.80 -17.76
C ASN A 79 -0.69 9.61 -16.92
N SER A 80 -0.06 9.36 -15.77
CA SER A 80 -0.47 8.30 -14.85
C SER A 80 -1.71 8.73 -14.08
N THR A 81 -2.72 7.86 -14.01
CA THR A 81 -3.91 8.08 -13.17
C THR A 81 -3.65 7.75 -11.68
N LEU A 82 -2.38 7.57 -11.29
CA LEU A 82 -1.99 7.16 -9.94
C LEU A 82 -1.68 8.34 -9.02
N PHE A 83 -1.29 9.48 -9.60
CA PHE A 83 -0.75 10.63 -8.87
C PHE A 83 -1.39 11.92 -9.34
N GLU A 84 -1.69 12.81 -8.38
CA GLU A 84 -1.78 14.24 -8.67
C GLU A 84 -0.42 14.88 -8.41
N ILE A 85 0.11 15.57 -9.41
CA ILE A 85 1.50 16.02 -9.40
C ILE A 85 1.60 17.52 -9.31
N GLU A 86 2.23 18.01 -8.25
CA GLU A 86 2.68 19.39 -8.16
C GLU A 86 4.17 19.48 -8.51
N VAL A 87 4.52 20.25 -9.54
CA VAL A 87 5.90 20.35 -10.03
C VAL A 87 6.57 21.62 -9.50
N GLY A 88 7.79 21.48 -8.98
CA GLY A 88 8.59 22.62 -8.53
C GLY A 88 10.09 22.45 -8.76
N PRO A 89 10.86 23.55 -8.73
CA PRO A 89 12.30 23.51 -8.95
C PRO A 89 13.11 23.14 -7.69
N ASP A 90 12.51 23.16 -6.50
CA ASP A 90 13.21 23.02 -5.23
C ASP A 90 12.39 22.20 -4.22
N ARG A 91 13.04 21.19 -3.62
CA ARG A 91 12.48 20.35 -2.57
C ARG A 91 11.96 21.14 -1.36
N ARG A 92 12.58 22.27 -1.03
CA ARG A 92 12.23 23.10 0.14
C ARG A 92 10.83 23.68 0.07
N LEU A 93 10.26 23.78 -1.13
CA LEU A 93 8.87 24.21 -1.34
C LEU A 93 7.89 23.18 -0.77
N PHE A 94 8.25 21.89 -0.84
CA PHE A 94 7.37 20.77 -0.52
C PHE A 94 7.67 20.11 0.82
N GLU A 95 8.84 20.34 1.43
CA GLU A 95 9.21 19.78 2.75
C GLU A 95 8.15 20.05 3.83
N ARG A 96 7.57 21.25 3.83
CA ARG A 96 6.53 21.62 4.79
C ARG A 96 5.22 20.87 4.53
N ASP A 97 4.82 20.73 3.28
CA ASP A 97 3.58 20.05 2.93
C ASP A 97 3.69 18.54 3.12
N LEU A 98 4.89 17.96 2.91
CA LEU A 98 5.21 16.57 3.27
C LEU A 98 5.12 16.36 4.78
N SER A 99 5.72 17.27 5.57
CA SER A 99 5.69 17.18 7.05
C SER A 99 4.30 17.35 7.65
N LEU A 100 3.38 18.02 6.93
CA LEU A 100 1.98 18.21 7.32
C LEU A 100 1.07 17.08 6.80
N GLY A 101 1.59 16.12 6.04
CA GLY A 101 0.82 15.04 5.43
C GLY A 101 -0.13 15.49 4.33
N LYS A 102 0.12 16.65 3.72
CA LYS A 102 -0.65 17.14 2.56
C LYS A 102 -0.23 16.50 1.26
N ILE A 103 1.03 16.10 1.14
CA ILE A 103 1.53 15.27 0.05
C ILE A 103 2.03 13.95 0.64
N GLY A 104 1.74 12.84 -0.02
CA GLY A 104 2.15 11.49 0.38
C GLY A 104 3.61 11.17 0.04
N GLY A 105 4.23 11.96 -0.84
CA GLY A 105 5.63 11.79 -1.19
C GLY A 105 6.20 12.92 -2.05
N LEU A 106 7.52 12.90 -2.18
CA LEU A 106 8.32 13.83 -2.96
C LEU A 106 9.28 13.03 -3.85
N ILE A 107 9.15 13.19 -5.16
CA ILE A 107 10.02 12.59 -6.17
C ILE A 107 11.04 13.65 -6.59
N VAL A 108 12.33 13.35 -6.51
CA VAL A 108 13.40 14.28 -6.89
C VAL A 108 14.18 13.70 -8.06
N LEU A 109 14.19 14.45 -9.16
CA LEU A 109 15.05 14.25 -10.31
C LEU A 109 16.30 15.13 -10.15
N PRO A 110 17.46 14.55 -9.84
CA PRO A 110 18.69 15.31 -9.65
C PRO A 110 19.20 15.88 -10.97
N ALA A 111 20.08 16.87 -10.88
CA ALA A 111 20.64 17.53 -12.07
C ALA A 111 21.35 16.58 -13.07
N ASP A 112 21.86 15.44 -12.59
CA ASP A 112 22.54 14.43 -13.41
C ASP A 112 21.63 13.27 -13.88
N PHE A 113 20.31 13.43 -13.73
CA PHE A 113 19.31 12.43 -14.12
C PHE A 113 19.50 11.94 -15.56
N SER A 114 19.54 12.85 -16.55
CA SER A 114 19.72 12.47 -17.97
C SER A 114 20.96 11.62 -18.22
N ALA A 115 22.05 11.91 -17.51
CA ALA A 115 23.31 11.20 -17.69
C ALA A 115 23.31 9.82 -17.04
N LYS A 116 22.43 9.58 -16.06
CA LYS A 116 22.36 8.35 -15.27
C LYS A 116 21.17 7.47 -15.65
N ALA A 117 20.09 8.02 -16.19
CA ALA A 117 18.85 7.32 -16.47
C ALA A 117 19.03 5.95 -17.17
N PHE A 118 19.94 5.87 -18.14
CA PHE A 118 20.16 4.65 -18.94
C PHE A 118 21.34 3.78 -18.48
N ARG A 119 21.95 4.05 -17.32
CA ARG A 119 23.03 3.20 -16.80
C ARG A 119 22.46 2.12 -15.90
N ALA A 120 22.87 0.87 -16.13
CA ALA A 120 22.40 -0.31 -15.40
C ALA A 120 22.65 -0.26 -13.87
N ASP A 121 23.64 0.50 -13.41
CA ASP A 121 24.06 0.55 -11.99
C ASP A 121 23.66 1.85 -11.27
N SER A 122 22.73 2.65 -11.81
CA SER A 122 22.30 3.87 -11.14
C SER A 122 20.80 3.88 -10.84
N ALA A 123 20.47 4.28 -9.61
CA ALA A 123 19.15 4.75 -9.22
C ALA A 123 19.18 6.29 -9.23
N PRO A 124 18.84 6.94 -10.36
CA PRO A 124 18.94 8.39 -10.46
C PRO A 124 17.79 9.11 -9.76
N ILE A 125 16.68 8.44 -9.46
CA ILE A 125 15.52 9.04 -8.82
C ILE A 125 15.60 8.86 -7.31
N GLN A 126 15.33 9.93 -6.57
CA GLN A 126 15.15 9.86 -5.12
C GLN A 126 13.66 10.01 -4.78
N VAL A 127 13.14 9.10 -3.97
CA VAL A 127 11.76 9.16 -3.45
C VAL A 127 11.83 9.41 -1.95
N ILE A 128 11.17 10.46 -1.47
CA ILE A 128 11.12 10.85 -0.06
C ILE A 128 9.66 10.77 0.38
N VAL A 129 9.39 10.04 1.45
CA VAL A 129 8.05 9.74 1.96
C VAL A 129 8.03 9.91 3.47
N ASP A 130 6.85 10.19 4.03
CA ASP A 130 6.70 10.26 5.49
C ASP A 130 6.72 8.85 6.10
N GLY A 131 7.66 8.60 7.01
CA GLY A 131 7.79 7.31 7.70
C GLY A 131 6.72 7.07 8.78
N SER A 132 5.91 8.07 9.12
CA SER A 132 4.79 7.91 10.06
C SER A 132 3.61 7.14 9.45
N ASP A 133 3.46 7.20 8.12
CA ASP A 133 2.51 6.40 7.34
C ASP A 133 3.26 5.41 6.42
N PRO A 134 3.61 4.22 6.94
CA PRO A 134 4.32 3.22 6.17
C PRO A 134 3.51 2.70 4.98
N ASN A 135 2.17 2.72 5.05
CA ASN A 135 1.35 2.20 3.96
C ASN A 135 1.44 3.12 2.73
N THR A 136 1.26 4.43 2.93
CA THR A 136 1.44 5.43 1.86
C THR A 136 2.87 5.43 1.34
N ALA A 137 3.86 5.34 2.23
CA ALA A 137 5.27 5.24 1.83
C ALA A 137 5.56 4.05 0.90
N TYR A 138 5.01 2.87 1.21
CA TYR A 138 5.14 1.68 0.36
C TYR A 138 4.44 1.84 -0.98
N LEU A 139 3.22 2.41 -1.00
CA LEU A 139 2.46 2.61 -2.22
C LEU A 139 3.16 3.58 -3.17
N VAL A 140 3.57 4.77 -2.69
CA VAL A 140 4.28 5.77 -3.50
C VAL A 140 5.56 5.17 -4.06
N SER A 141 6.38 4.53 -3.23
CA SER A 141 7.66 3.95 -3.66
C SER A 141 7.46 2.86 -4.72
N GLY A 142 6.51 1.95 -4.52
CA GLY A 142 6.23 0.85 -5.45
C GLY A 142 5.66 1.33 -6.78
N TYR A 143 4.76 2.32 -6.78
CA TYR A 143 4.22 2.89 -8.02
C TYR A 143 5.27 3.69 -8.80
N VAL A 144 6.15 4.42 -8.12
CA VAL A 144 7.27 5.12 -8.77
C VAL A 144 8.23 4.11 -9.40
N GLU A 145 8.56 3.01 -8.72
CA GLU A 145 9.42 1.95 -9.27
C GLU A 145 8.80 1.30 -10.52
N LEU A 146 7.48 1.06 -10.50
CA LEU A 146 6.75 0.55 -11.67
C LEU A 146 6.75 1.54 -12.84
N LEU A 147 6.44 2.81 -12.59
CA LEU A 147 6.48 3.86 -13.62
C LEU A 147 7.89 4.04 -14.19
N TRP A 148 8.91 3.99 -13.35
CA TRP A 148 10.30 4.03 -13.75
C TRP A 148 10.65 2.89 -14.72
N GLY A 149 10.28 1.65 -14.38
CA GLY A 149 10.50 0.50 -15.26
C GLY A 149 9.78 0.64 -16.61
N ASN A 150 8.50 1.03 -16.59
CA ASN A 150 7.72 1.22 -17.82
C ASN A 150 8.28 2.34 -18.70
N TRP A 151 8.70 3.45 -18.10
CA TRP A 151 9.31 4.57 -18.82
C TRP A 151 10.65 4.16 -19.46
N LEU A 152 11.49 3.43 -18.73
CA LEU A 152 12.75 2.90 -19.28
C LEU A 152 12.52 2.00 -20.49
N GLU A 153 11.52 1.10 -20.44
CA GLU A 153 11.18 0.24 -21.57
C GLU A 153 10.72 1.03 -22.80
N GLN A 154 9.94 2.11 -22.60
CA GLN A 154 9.47 2.95 -23.70
C GLN A 154 10.59 3.76 -24.35
N GLU A 155 11.53 4.28 -23.55
CA GLU A 155 12.63 5.12 -24.02
C GLU A 155 13.79 4.28 -24.59
N TRP A 156 13.84 2.97 -24.31
CA TRP A 156 14.78 2.02 -24.93
C TRP A 156 14.36 1.51 -26.31
N ILE A 157 13.10 1.73 -26.73
CA ILE A 157 12.55 1.33 -28.04
C ILE A 157 12.68 2.47 -29.04
#